data_AF-A0A7X9PLE2-F1
#
_entry.id   AF-A0A7X9PLE2-F1
#
_cell.length_a   1.000
_cell.length_b   1.000
_cell.length_c   1.000
_cell.angle_alpha   90.00
_cell.angle_beta   90.00
_cell.angle_gamma   90.00
#
_symmetry.space_group_name_H-M   'P 1'
#
loop_
_entity.id
_entity.type
_entity.pdbx_description
1 polymer ?
#
loop_
_entity_poly.entity_id
_entity_poly.type
_entity_poly.pdbx_seq_one_letter_code
_entity_poly.pdbx_strand_id
1 'polypeptide(L)' 'KNIILIGDIGQKIGDRITNKKIINLNYSSMTDIVKTASEITEPGGVVILTPAAASFDMFKNYKDRGNQFKNAVLNLNI' A
#
# COMPACT_ATOMS: atom_id res chain seq x y z
N LYS A 1 -10.14 10.23 2.66
CA LYS A 1 -9.73 8.96 2.01
C LYS A 1 -8.32 9.14 1.46
N ASN A 2 -7.36 8.43 2.03
CA ASN A 2 -5.93 8.52 1.69
C ASN A 2 -5.58 7.50 0.61
N ILE A 3 -4.57 7.78 -0.20
CA ILE A 3 -4.03 6.86 -1.19
C ILE A 3 -2.54 6.67 -0.91
N ILE A 4 -2.12 5.42 -0.74
CA ILE A 4 -0.72 5.06 -0.61
C ILE A 4 -0.24 4.49 -1.94
N LEU A 5 0.85 5.05 -2.46
CA LEU A 5 1.48 4.64 -3.71
C LEU A 5 2.79 3.90 -3.39
N ILE A 6 3.05 2.83 -4.15
CA ILE A 6 4.23 1.98 -4.02
C ILE A 6 4.72 1.58 -5.41
N GLY A 7 6.00 1.27 -5.52
CA GLY A 7 6.63 0.75 -6.73
C GLY A 7 6.73 1.76 -7.86
N ASP A 8 7.22 1.29 -9.01
CA ASP A 8 7.54 2.13 -10.19
C ASP A 8 6.32 2.83 -10.77
N ILE A 9 5.19 2.13 -10.75
CA ILE A 9 3.93 2.62 -11.35
C ILE A 9 3.21 3.58 -10.39
N GLY A 10 3.49 3.50 -9.09
CA GLY A 10 2.86 4.33 -8.07
C GLY A 10 2.91 5.81 -8.41
N GLN A 11 4.11 6.36 -8.64
CA GLN A 11 4.29 7.79 -8.93
C GLN A 11 3.51 8.24 -10.18
N LYS A 12 3.60 7.47 -11.28
CA LYS A 12 2.92 7.81 -12.55
C LYS A 12 1.40 7.86 -12.42
N ILE A 13 0.82 7.02 -11.56
CA ILE A 13 -0.61 7.06 -11.23
C ILE A 13 -0.90 8.26 -10.32
N GLY A 14 -0.04 8.51 -9.33
CA GLY A 14 -0.15 9.64 -8.41
C GLY A 14 -0.24 10.99 -9.11
N ASP A 15 0.57 11.20 -10.14
CA ASP A 15 0.59 12.44 -10.93
C ASP A 15 -0.75 12.74 -11.62
N ARG A 16 -1.61 11.73 -11.82
CA ARG A 16 -2.93 11.86 -12.45
C ARG A 16 -4.08 11.99 -11.44
N ILE A 17 -3.81 11.78 -10.16
CA ILE A 17 -4.83 11.84 -9.10
C ILE A 17 -4.85 13.26 -8.54
N THR A 18 -6.00 13.93 -8.67
CA THR A 18 -6.25 15.25 -8.09
C THR A 18 -7.20 15.15 -6.88
N ASN A 19 -7.15 16.13 -5.97
CA ASN A 19 -8.08 16.26 -4.84
C ASN A 19 -8.12 15.07 -3.86
N LYS A 20 -7.00 14.35 -3.69
CA LYS A 20 -6.83 13.30 -2.67
C LYS A 20 -5.48 13.47 -1.97
N LYS A 21 -5.43 13.06 -0.69
CA LYS A 21 -4.17 12.97 0.04
C LYS A 21 -3.40 11.75 -0.45
N ILE A 22 -2.27 11.99 -1.10
CA ILE A 22 -1.37 10.97 -1.62
C ILE A 22 -0.18 10.86 -0.68
N ILE A 23 0.19 9.63 -0.33
CA ILE A 23 1.40 9.30 0.40
C ILE A 23 2.18 8.33 -0.48
N ASN A 24 3.32 8.76 -1.01
CA ASN A 24 4.18 7.87 -1.80
C ASN A 24 5.23 7.24 -0.87
N LEU A 25 5.19 5.91 -0.74
CA LEU A 25 6.14 5.13 0.03
C LEU A 25 7.18 4.42 -0.85
N ASN A 26 7.17 4.66 -2.17
CA ASN A 26 8.14 4.10 -3.12
C ASN A 26 8.31 2.58 -2.93
N TYR A 27 9.52 2.15 -2.56
CA TYR A 27 9.93 0.76 -2.38
C TYR A 27 9.95 0.30 -0.92
N SER A 28 9.13 0.91 -0.05
CA SER A 28 9.02 0.50 1.35
C SER A 28 8.56 -0.95 1.51
N SER A 29 8.90 -1.54 2.66
CA SER A 29 8.45 -2.90 2.99
C SER A 29 6.93 -2.95 3.16
N MET A 30 6.32 -4.11 2.91
CA MET A 30 4.88 -4.29 3.12
C MET A 30 4.48 -4.04 4.58
N THR A 31 5.37 -4.32 5.53
CA THR A 31 5.17 -4.00 6.95
C THR A 31 5.03 -2.49 7.17
N ASP A 32 5.93 -1.68 6.61
CA ASP A 32 5.87 -0.22 6.74
C ASP A 32 4.66 0.36 6.02
N ILE A 33 4.30 -0.20 4.87
CA ILE A 33 3.11 0.19 4.09
C ILE A 33 1.84 -0.04 4.91
N VAL A 34 1.66 -1.23 5.49
CA VAL A 34 0.48 -1.57 6.30
C VAL A 34 0.44 -0.77 7.59
N LYS A 35 1.59 -0.59 8.27
CA LYS A 35 1.70 0.26 9.46
C LYS A 35 1.26 1.69 9.18
N THR A 36 1.82 2.30 8.14
CA THR A 36 1.45 3.67 7.73
C THR A 36 -0.03 3.76 7.38
N ALA A 37 -0.57 2.76 6.67
CA ALA A 37 -1.99 2.72 6.31
C ALA A 37 -2.89 2.67 7.55
N SER A 38 -2.50 1.92 8.58
CA SER A 38 -3.22 1.84 9.84
C SER A 38 -3.17 3.16 10.61
N GLU A 39 -2.01 3.79 10.74
CA GLU A 39 -1.82 5.03 11.50
C GLU A 39 -2.62 6.22 10.94
N ILE A 40 -2.86 6.24 9.63
CA ILE A 40 -3.61 7.33 8.97
C ILE A 40 -5.09 7.00 8.77
N THR A 41 -5.54 5.82 9.17
CA THR A 41 -6.93 5.37 9.04
C THR A 41 -7.62 5.51 10.38
N GLU A 42 -8.74 6.23 10.40
CA GLU A 42 -9.52 6.42 11.62
C GLU A 42 -10.09 5.09 12.15
N PRO A 43 -10.35 4.97 13.47
CA PRO A 43 -11.01 3.80 14.04
C PRO A 43 -12.31 3.46 13.31
N GLY A 44 -12.49 2.18 12.96
CA GLY A 44 -13.63 1.72 12.15
C GLY A 44 -13.47 1.96 10.64
N GLY A 45 -12.37 2.57 10.20
CA GLY A 45 -12.00 2.69 8.80
C GLY A 45 -11.54 1.39 8.17
N VAL A 46 -11.39 1.39 6.85
CA VAL A 46 -11.01 0.20 6.06
C VAL A 46 -9.78 0.50 5.22
N VAL A 47 -8.79 -0.40 5.29
CA VAL A 47 -7.61 -0.42 4.41
C VAL A 47 -7.79 -1.51 3.36
N ILE A 48 -7.62 -1.16 2.08
CA ILE A 48 -7.74 -2.09 0.95
C ILE A 48 -6.47 -2.05 0.12
N LEU A 49 -5.90 -3.22 -0.18
CA LEU A 49 -4.84 -3.38 -1.17
C LEU A 49 -5.47 -3.68 -2.54
N THR A 50 -5.45 -2.72 -3.46
CA THR A 50 -5.90 -2.90 -4.86
C THR A 50 -4.79 -2.52 -5.83
N PRO A 51 -3.89 -3.45 -6.17
CA PRO A 51 -2.77 -3.16 -7.02
C PRO A 51 -3.22 -3.25 -8.49
N ALA A 52 -3.54 -2.09 -9.07
CA ALA A 52 -3.92 -1.91 -10.48
C ALA A 52 -2.78 -2.19 -11.49
N ALA A 53 -1.74 -2.93 -11.09
CA ALA A 53 -0.52 -3.17 -11.87
C ALA A 53 0.17 -4.50 -11.50
N ALA A 54 1.05 -4.94 -12.40
CA ALA A 54 1.97 -6.05 -12.19
C ALA A 54 2.81 -5.84 -10.92
N SER A 55 3.26 -6.92 -10.30
CA SER A 55 3.87 -6.89 -8.96
C SER A 55 5.40 -7.01 -8.96
N PHE A 56 6.02 -7.14 -10.12
CA PHE A 56 7.39 -7.67 -10.25
C PHE A 56 8.50 -6.69 -9.84
N ASP A 57 8.18 -5.41 -9.70
CA ASP A 57 9.08 -4.37 -9.22
C ASP A 57 9.42 -4.54 -7.73
N MET A 58 8.46 -4.99 -6.93
CA MET A 58 8.61 -5.11 -5.48
C MET A 58 8.41 -6.53 -4.94
N PHE A 59 7.79 -7.43 -5.71
CA PHE A 59 7.36 -8.74 -5.24
C PHE A 59 7.65 -9.83 -6.26
N LYS A 60 7.84 -11.06 -5.79
CA LYS A 60 8.12 -12.20 -6.69
C LYS A 60 6.97 -12.46 -7.67
N ASN A 61 5.74 -12.22 -7.23
CA ASN A 61 4.50 -12.34 -8.00
C ASN A 61 3.32 -11.81 -7.19
N TYR A 62 2.12 -11.85 -7.77
CA TYR A 62 0.91 -11.34 -7.12
C TYR A 62 0.55 -12.09 -5.82
N LYS A 63 0.86 -13.40 -5.71
CA LYS A 63 0.61 -14.18 -4.49
C LYS A 63 1.56 -13.77 -3.38
N ASP A 64 2.84 -13.56 -3.70
CA ASP A 64 3.84 -13.05 -2.76
C ASP A 64 3.42 -11.69 -2.20
N ARG A 65 2.97 -10.75 -3.05
CA ARG A 65 2.42 -9.46 -2.63
C ARG A 65 1.24 -9.62 -1.65
N GLY A 66 0.28 -10.48 -1.99
CA GLY A 66 -0.88 -10.75 -1.13
C GLY A 66 -0.52 -11.41 0.21
N ASN A 67 0.43 -12.36 0.18
CA ASN A 67 0.91 -13.05 1.38
C ASN A 67 1.66 -12.09 2.31
N GLN A 68 2.52 -11.24 1.76
CA GLN A 68 3.21 -10.21 2.55
C GLN A 68 2.21 -9.23 3.17
N PHE A 69 1.17 -8.81 2.44
CA PHE A 69 0.13 -7.93 2.99
C PHE A 69 -0.62 -8.61 4.14
N LYS A 70 -1.07 -9.86 3.93
CA LYS A 70 -1.73 -10.65 4.98
C LYS A 70 -0.85 -10.78 6.23
N ASN A 71 0.43 -11.12 6.04
CA ASN A 71 1.36 -11.29 7.15
C ASN A 71 1.62 -9.97 7.89
N ALA A 72 1.77 -8.86 7.15
CA ALA A 72 1.95 -7.54 7.73
C ALA A 72 0.72 -7.10 8.56
N VAL A 73 -0.50 -7.40 8.08
CA VAL A 73 -1.74 -7.15 8.83
C VAL A 73 -1.83 -8.03 10.08
N LEU A 74 -1.49 -9.32 9.99
CA LEU A 74 -1.53 -10.23 11.13
C LEU A 74 -0.51 -9.89 12.22
N ASN A 75 0.63 -9.31 11.84
CA ASN A 75 1.69 -8.87 12.75
C ASN A 75 1.52 -7.42 13.21
N LEU A 76 0.41 -6.77 12.83
CA LEU A 76 0.11 -5.42 13.23
C LEU A 76 -0.35 -5.44 14.68
N ASN A 77 0.50 -4.97 15.60
CA ASN A 77 0.12 -4.79 17.00
C ASN A 77 -0.73 -3.51 17.09
N ILE A 78 -2.05 -3.66 17.00
CA ILE A 78 -3.05 -2.60 17.19
C ILE A 78 -3.59 -2.67 18.61
#